data_AF-A0A815Y198-F1
#
_entry.id   AF-A0A815Y198-F1
#
_cell.length_a   1.000
_cell.length_b   1.000
_cell.length_c   1.000
_cell.angle_alpha   90.00
_cell.angle_beta   90.00
_cell.angle_gamma   90.00
#
_symmetry.space_group_name_H-M   'P 1'
#
loop_
_entity.id
_entity.type
_entity.pdbx_description
1 polymer ?
#
loop_
_entity_poly.entity_id
_entity_poly.type
_entity_poly.pdbx_seq_one_letter_code
_entity_poly.pdbx_strand_id
1 'polypeptide(L)'
;MRFTLFLIAFTLTVQECESTKDCKYKDGLFGRIDLTSVGLKNTPAFRNLPSTGQPDIYFYSYNPCYPFNEASCSDVAGCQNRIEMTLSRKRFQKVFWRPEFPEIL
;
A
#
# COMPACT_ATOMS: atom_id res chain seq x y z
N MET A 1 -50.99 27.48 2.42
CA MET A 1 -49.71 27.18 1.73
C MET A 1 -48.94 26.19 2.59
N ARG A 2 -48.71 24.96 2.10
CA ARG A 2 -47.91 23.93 2.80
C ARG A 2 -46.50 23.94 2.21
N PHE A 3 -45.50 24.24 3.03
CA PHE A 3 -44.08 24.15 2.68
C PHE A 3 -43.58 22.75 3.04
N THR A 4 -43.34 21.91 2.05
CA THR A 4 -42.70 20.59 2.22
C THR A 4 -41.18 20.77 2.22
N LEU A 5 -40.57 20.54 3.38
CA LEU A 5 -39.12 20.56 3.59
C LEU A 5 -38.50 19.29 2.96
N PHE A 6 -37.69 19.45 1.92
CA PHE A 6 -36.88 18.36 1.37
C PHE A 6 -35.62 18.19 2.21
N LEU A 7 -35.60 17.18 3.08
CA LEU A 7 -34.39 16.73 3.77
C LEU A 7 -33.49 16.00 2.78
N ILE A 8 -32.40 16.65 2.37
CA ILE A 8 -31.38 16.04 1.52
C ILE A 8 -30.48 15.18 2.40
N ALA A 9 -30.66 13.86 2.33
CA ALA A 9 -29.76 12.91 2.99
C ALA A 9 -28.48 12.77 2.17
N PHE A 10 -27.37 13.31 2.67
CA PHE A 10 -26.04 13.08 2.10
C PHE A 10 -25.63 11.63 2.39
N THR A 11 -25.67 10.77 1.37
CA THR A 11 -25.16 9.40 1.48
C THR A 11 -23.65 9.40 1.24
N LEU A 12 -22.85 9.15 2.29
CA LEU A 12 -21.42 8.86 2.15
C LEU A 12 -21.28 7.45 1.55
N THR A 13 -20.81 7.36 0.31
CA THR A 13 -20.44 6.08 -0.30
C THR A 13 -19.06 5.67 0.17
N VAL A 14 -18.98 4.67 1.03
CA VAL A 14 -17.70 4.01 1.37
C VAL A 14 -17.23 3.26 0.13
N GLN A 15 -16.12 3.70 -0.46
CA GLN A 15 -15.52 2.99 -1.59
C GLN A 15 -14.72 1.81 -1.06
N GLU A 16 -15.30 0.62 -1.17
CA GLU A 16 -14.63 -0.63 -0.87
C GLU A 16 -13.64 -0.93 -2.00
N CYS A 17 -12.34 -0.75 -1.72
CA CYS A 17 -11.29 -1.14 -2.65
C CYS A 17 -11.13 -2.65 -2.59
N GLU A 18 -11.78 -3.35 -3.51
CA GLU A 18 -11.50 -4.76 -3.74
C GLU A 18 -10.06 -4.88 -4.26
N SER A 19 -9.21 -5.65 -3.56
CA SER A 19 -7.87 -5.94 -4.02
C SER A 19 -7.97 -6.78 -5.29
N THR A 20 -7.98 -6.10 -6.43
CA THR A 20 -7.96 -6.77 -7.73
C THR A 20 -6.60 -7.45 -7.86
N LYS A 21 -6.62 -8.77 -8.10
CA LYS A 21 -5.41 -9.56 -8.37
C LYS A 21 -4.78 -9.23 -9.73
N ASP A 22 -5.37 -8.29 -10.47
CA ASP A 22 -4.90 -7.87 -11.78
C ASP A 22 -3.99 -6.67 -11.63
N CYS A 23 -2.72 -6.83 -11.98
CA CYS A 23 -1.71 -5.77 -11.94
C CYS A 23 -1.83 -4.80 -13.10
N LYS A 24 -3.04 -4.69 -13.66
CA LYS A 24 -3.35 -3.94 -14.86
C LYS A 24 -4.46 -2.99 -14.51
N TYR A 25 -4.19 -1.72 -14.66
CA TYR A 25 -5.14 -0.65 -14.41
C TYR A 25 -5.47 0.02 -15.73
N LYS A 26 -6.76 0.26 -15.99
CA LYS A 26 -7.21 1.01 -17.16
C LYS A 26 -7.67 2.38 -16.71
N ASP A 27 -6.85 3.38 -17.00
CA ASP A 27 -7.15 4.77 -16.80
C ASP A 27 -7.92 5.35 -18.00
N GLY A 28 -8.85 6.28 -17.74
CA GLY A 28 -9.63 6.93 -18.78
C GLY A 28 -8.83 7.93 -19.62
N LEU A 29 -7.76 8.50 -19.07
CA LEU A 29 -6.92 9.53 -19.69
C LEU A 29 -5.57 8.95 -20.15
N PHE A 30 -4.93 8.14 -19.30
CA PHE A 30 -3.58 7.61 -19.52
C PHE A 30 -3.56 6.23 -20.18
N GLY A 31 -4.72 5.63 -20.47
CA GLY A 31 -4.82 4.33 -21.10
C GLY A 31 -4.53 3.17 -20.15
N ARG A 32 -3.87 2.11 -20.63
CA ARG A 32 -3.62 0.90 -19.82
C ARG A 32 -2.24 0.97 -19.17
N ILE A 33 -2.20 0.91 -17.85
CA ILE A 33 -1.00 0.73 -17.03
C ILE A 33 -0.89 -0.76 -16.71
N ASP A 34 0.25 -1.38 -17.05
CA ASP A 34 0.50 -2.80 -16.78
C ASP A 34 1.79 -2.94 -15.96
N LEU A 35 1.65 -3.31 -14.68
CA LEU A 35 2.75 -3.47 -13.73
C LEU A 35 3.31 -4.91 -13.70
N THR A 36 2.78 -5.81 -14.54
CA THR A 36 3.17 -7.23 -14.58
C THR A 36 4.67 -7.41 -14.86
N SER A 37 5.26 -6.53 -15.67
CA SER A 37 6.69 -6.59 -16.02
C SER A 37 7.63 -6.14 -14.90
N VAL A 38 7.12 -5.38 -13.93
CA VAL A 38 7.91 -4.81 -12.82
C VAL A 38 7.81 -5.69 -11.57
N GLY A 39 6.71 -6.43 -11.40
CA GLY A 39 6.55 -7.37 -10.29
C GLY A 39 7.30 -8.68 -10.48
N LEU A 40 7.80 -9.25 -9.39
CA LEU A 40 8.39 -10.60 -9.36
C LEU A 40 7.48 -11.57 -8.60
N LYS A 41 7.34 -12.82 -9.05
CA LYS A 41 6.54 -13.80 -8.31
C LYS A 41 7.31 -14.32 -7.09
N ASN A 42 6.64 -14.41 -5.94
CA ASN A 42 7.15 -14.99 -4.68
C ASN A 42 8.32 -14.26 -3.99
N THR A 43 8.85 -13.19 -4.56
CA THR A 43 9.97 -12.41 -4.00
C THR A 43 9.69 -10.92 -4.16
N PRO A 44 10.20 -10.02 -3.29
CA PRO A 44 10.11 -8.60 -3.54
C PRO A 44 10.85 -8.23 -4.84
N ALA A 45 10.27 -7.30 -5.61
CA ALA A 45 10.90 -6.74 -6.81
C ALA A 45 11.99 -5.72 -6.45
N PHE A 46 11.76 -4.97 -5.37
CA PHE A 46 12.69 -4.02 -4.80
C PHE A 46 12.95 -4.43 -3.35
N ARG A 47 14.22 -4.64 -2.99
CA ARG A 47 14.57 -5.27 -1.71
C ARG A 47 15.55 -4.41 -0.94
N ASN A 48 15.37 -4.34 0.38
CA ASN A 48 16.26 -3.65 1.31
C ASN A 48 16.57 -2.19 0.92
N LEU A 49 15.55 -1.46 0.48
CA LEU A 49 15.66 -0.04 0.20
C LEU A 49 15.73 0.76 1.51
N PRO A 50 16.70 1.65 1.71
CA PRO A 50 16.67 2.59 2.82
C PRO A 50 15.59 3.65 2.60
N SER A 51 15.08 4.25 3.67
CA SER A 51 14.21 5.42 3.57
C SER A 51 14.95 6.60 2.93
N THR A 52 14.38 7.19 1.88
CA THR A 52 14.97 8.32 1.15
C THR A 52 14.46 9.68 1.63
N GLY A 53 13.24 9.76 2.18
CA GLY A 53 12.65 11.02 2.63
C GLY A 53 13.13 11.43 4.02
N GLN A 54 13.04 10.51 4.98
CA GLN A 54 13.56 10.70 6.33
C GLN A 54 14.36 9.45 6.70
N PRO A 55 15.70 9.55 6.81
CA PRO A 55 16.53 8.42 7.18
C PRO A 55 16.04 7.80 8.49
N ASP A 56 15.86 6.49 8.49
CA ASP A 56 15.44 5.72 9.64
C ASP A 56 16.29 4.46 9.80
N ILE A 57 15.97 3.68 10.83
CA ILE A 57 16.66 2.42 11.14
C ILE A 57 16.04 1.22 10.44
N TYR A 58 15.30 1.42 9.35
CA TYR A 58 14.57 0.37 8.67
C TYR A 58 15.02 0.23 7.21
N PHE A 59 14.83 -0.98 6.70
CA PHE A 59 14.91 -1.33 5.30
C PHE A 59 13.54 -1.76 4.80
N TYR A 60 13.25 -1.42 3.56
CA TYR A 60 11.95 -1.63 2.94
C TYR A 60 12.10 -2.54 1.73
N SER A 61 11.27 -3.56 1.67
CA SER A 61 11.10 -4.40 0.49
C SER A 61 9.69 -4.19 -0.06
N TYR A 62 9.54 -4.15 -1.38
CA TYR A 62 8.28 -3.84 -2.05
C TYR A 62 8.12 -4.66 -3.34
N ASN A 63 6.87 -4.99 -3.65
CA ASN A 63 6.46 -5.61 -4.90
C ASN A 63 5.13 -5.02 -5.37
N PRO A 64 5.09 -4.38 -6.56
CA PRO A 64 3.91 -3.66 -7.02
C PRO A 64 2.76 -4.55 -7.50
N CYS A 65 3.00 -5.83 -7.76
CA CYS A 65 2.05 -6.67 -8.47
C CYS A 65 1.76 -7.99 -7.77
N TYR A 66 2.79 -8.66 -7.26
CA TYR A 66 2.62 -9.97 -6.63
C TYR A 66 2.90 -9.89 -5.14
N PRO A 67 2.07 -10.52 -4.30
CA PRO A 67 2.41 -10.63 -2.89
C PRO A 67 3.65 -11.50 -2.70
N PHE A 68 4.39 -11.24 -1.64
CA PHE A 68 5.57 -12.01 -1.27
C PHE A 68 5.64 -12.28 0.23
N ASN A 69 6.51 -13.20 0.60
CA ASN A 69 6.86 -13.52 1.97
C ASN A 69 8.32 -13.15 2.21
N GLU A 70 8.61 -12.47 3.32
CA GLU A 70 9.97 -12.12 3.72
C GLU A 70 10.04 -11.95 5.24
N ALA A 71 11.01 -12.60 5.90
CA ALA A 71 11.16 -12.57 7.35
C ALA A 71 9.84 -12.86 8.08
N SER A 72 9.25 -11.88 8.78
CA SER A 72 7.95 -11.98 9.47
C SER A 72 6.76 -11.48 8.63
N CYS A 73 7.01 -10.95 7.45
CA CYS A 73 5.97 -10.49 6.53
C CYS A 73 5.47 -11.67 5.70
N SER A 74 4.15 -11.83 5.62
CA SER A 74 3.52 -12.90 4.84
C SER A 74 2.35 -12.35 4.03
N ASP A 75 2.32 -12.70 2.76
CA ASP A 75 1.29 -12.29 1.79
C ASP A 75 1.09 -10.77 1.72
N VAL A 76 2.21 -10.03 1.61
CA VAL A 76 2.20 -8.55 1.58
C VAL A 76 2.79 -7.99 0.29
N ALA A 77 2.39 -6.76 -0.07
CA ALA A 77 3.01 -5.97 -1.14
C ALA A 77 4.26 -5.20 -0.68
N GLY A 78 4.44 -5.02 0.63
CA GLY A 78 5.60 -4.33 1.19
C GLY A 78 5.94 -4.83 2.59
N CYS A 79 7.22 -4.86 2.92
CA CYS A 79 7.75 -5.32 4.18
C CYS A 79 8.78 -4.31 4.73
N GLN A 80 8.64 -3.93 6.00
CA GLN A 80 9.60 -3.12 6.72
C GLN A 80 10.39 -4.02 7.67
N ASN A 81 11.71 -4.02 7.54
CA ASN A 81 12.62 -4.78 8.38
C ASN A 81 13.52 -3.81 9.14
N ARG A 82 13.63 -3.97 10.46
CA ARG A 82 14.56 -3.17 11.25
C ARG A 82 15.99 -3.58 10.90
N ILE A 83 16.88 -2.61 10.83
CA ILE A 83 18.33 -2.84 10.92
C ILE A 83 18.58 -3.38 12.33
N GLU A 84 18.39 -4.68 12.53
CA GLU A 84 19.06 -5.34 13.64
C GLU A 84 20.54 -5.40 13.24
N MET A 85 21.32 -4.38 13.63
CA MET A 85 22.71 -4.62 13.96
C MET A 85 22.69 -5.73 15.01
N THR A 86 23.01 -6.93 14.56
CA THR A 86 23.19 -8.18 15.29
C THR A 86 23.47 -7.97 16.77
N LEU A 87 22.41 -7.98 17.61
CA LEU A 87 22.42 -8.43 19.01
C LEU A 87 20.99 -8.31 19.61
N SER A 88 20.23 -9.40 19.48
CA SER A 88 19.24 -9.89 20.46
C SER A 88 18.12 -8.93 20.90
N ARG A 89 17.00 -8.88 20.16
CA ARG A 89 15.64 -9.17 20.66
C ARG A 89 14.58 -8.66 19.67
N LYS A 90 13.93 -9.63 19.03
CA LYS A 90 12.77 -9.50 18.16
C LYS A 90 11.67 -8.63 18.80
N ARG A 91 11.49 -7.41 18.30
CA ARG A 91 10.21 -6.68 18.43
C ARG A 91 9.97 -5.96 17.10
N PHE A 92 9.02 -6.49 16.33
CA PHE A 92 8.66 -6.03 14.98
C PHE A 92 7.24 -5.47 15.00
N GLN A 93 7.01 -4.40 14.25
CA GLN A 93 5.68 -3.81 14.07
C GLN A 93 5.23 -4.03 12.62
N LYS A 94 3.98 -4.48 12.47
CA LYS A 94 3.30 -4.62 11.18
C LYS A 94 2.95 -3.21 10.69
N VAL A 95 3.66 -2.71 9.67
CA VAL A 95 3.27 -1.45 9.02
C VAL A 95 2.10 -1.74 8.09
N PHE A 96 0.90 -1.43 8.57
CA PHE A 96 -0.31 -1.39 7.75
C PHE A 96 -0.31 -0.04 7.04
N TRP A 97 -0.05 -0.02 5.74
CA TRP A 97 -0.17 1.19 4.93
C TRP A 97 -1.64 1.64 4.95
N ARG A 98 -1.95 2.69 5.72
CA ARG A 98 -3.14 3.51 5.50
C ARG A 98 -2.83 4.52 4.40
N PRO A 99 -3.69 4.68 3.39
CA PRO A 99 -3.63 5.84 2.51
C PRO A 99 -4.24 7.04 3.25
N GLU A 100 -3.48 7.68 4.13
CA GLU A 100 -3.79 9.05 4.56
C GLU A 100 -3.09 9.99 3.57
N PHE A 101 -3.80 10.35 2.49
CA PHE A 101 -3.40 11.47 1.64
C PHE A 101 -3.65 12.76 2.45
N PRO A 102 -2.64 13.60 2.74
CA PRO A 102 -2.90 14.94 3.24
C PRO A 102 -3.55 15.76 2.12
N GLU A 103 -4.73 16.30 2.38
CA GLU A 103 -5.33 17.34 1.56
C GLU A 103 -4.35 18.53 1.50
N ILE A 104 -3.83 18.80 0.31
CA ILE A 104 -3.11 20.04 0.03
C ILE A 104 -4.17 21.06 -0.36
N LEU A 105 -4.45 21.97 0.57
CA LEU A 105 -5.18 23.23 0.36
C LEU A 105 -4.36 24.19 -0.53
#